data_AF-A0A2R7JYW0-F1
#
_entry.id   AF-A0A2R7JYW0-F1
#
_cell.length_a   1.000
_cell.length_b   1.000
_cell.length_c   1.000
_cell.angle_alpha   90.00
_cell.angle_beta   90.00
_cell.angle_gamma   90.00
#
_symmetry.space_group_name_H-M   'P 1'
#
loop_
_entity.id
_entity.type
_entity.pdbx_description
1 polymer ?
#
loop_
_entity_poly.entity_id
_entity_poly.type
_entity_poly.pdbx_seq_one_letter_code
_entity_poly.pdbx_strand_id
1 'polypeptide(L)'
;MSGIITRRALLTTGAFGAGALLSGCEKFVANPLGRELVFSGETLNYRLARALTNRDALAKEYRPDQMSPIFRVNGTRNPNTPTYNAMVAEKFANWRLKVGGLVNRPLDISHQQLLAMPARTQ
;
A
#
# COMPACT_ATOMS: atom_id res chain seq x y z
N MET A 1 -13.45 43.71 28.77
CA MET A 1 -14.24 43.92 27.53
C MET A 1 -14.24 42.61 26.77
N SER A 2 -15.34 41.85 26.82
CA SER A 2 -15.43 40.54 26.17
C SER A 2 -15.83 40.74 24.71
N GLY A 3 -14.92 40.49 23.77
CA GLY A 3 -15.17 40.66 22.34
C GLY A 3 -16.11 39.58 21.81
N ILE A 4 -17.36 39.93 21.55
CA ILE A 4 -18.35 39.00 21.01
C ILE A 4 -17.98 38.69 19.55
N ILE A 5 -17.54 37.45 19.28
CA ILE A 5 -17.38 36.96 17.91
C ILE A 5 -18.77 36.91 17.27
N THR A 6 -19.05 37.84 16.36
CA THR A 6 -20.35 37.88 15.68
C THR A 6 -20.45 36.77 14.64
N ARG A 7 -21.67 36.26 14.39
CA ARG A 7 -21.94 35.26 13.34
C ARG A 7 -21.41 35.70 11.97
N ARG A 8 -21.50 37.01 11.67
CA ARG A 8 -20.94 37.60 10.45
C ARG A 8 -19.41 37.50 10.44
N ALA A 9 -18.75 37.88 11.54
CA ALA A 9 -17.30 37.76 11.66
C ALA A 9 -16.85 36.31 11.48
N LEU A 10 -17.51 35.34 12.12
CA LEU A 10 -17.22 33.91 12.00
C LEU A 10 -17.39 33.39 10.56
N LEU A 11 -18.46 33.79 9.87
CA LEU A 11 -18.69 33.38 8.48
C LEU A 11 -17.70 34.01 7.52
N THR A 12 -17.33 35.29 7.73
CA THR A 12 -16.35 35.95 6.87
C THR A 12 -14.93 35.43 7.14
N THR A 13 -14.47 35.36 8.38
CA THR A 13 -13.10 34.89 8.67
C THR A 13 -12.97 33.38 8.46
N GLY A 14 -14.00 32.60 8.77
CA GLY A 14 -14.03 31.15 8.56
C GLY A 14 -14.01 30.76 7.07
N ALA A 15 -14.80 31.44 6.22
CA ALA A 15 -14.83 31.15 4.79
C ALA A 15 -13.52 31.56 4.07
N PHE A 16 -12.95 32.72 4.41
CA PHE A 16 -11.66 33.14 3.87
C PHE A 16 -10.49 32.28 4.38
N GLY A 17 -10.52 31.87 5.66
CA GLY A 17 -9.54 30.95 6.23
C GLY A 17 -9.58 29.57 5.57
N ALA A 18 -10.78 28.99 5.37
CA ALA A 18 -10.94 27.71 4.70
C ALA A 18 -10.53 27.77 3.21
N GLY A 19 -10.88 28.83 2.48
CA GLY A 19 -10.49 29.00 1.08
C GLY A 19 -8.98 29.22 0.87
N ALA A 20 -8.32 29.93 1.79
CA ALA A 20 -6.87 30.09 1.78
C ALA A 20 -6.13 28.78 2.12
N LEU A 21 -6.68 27.97 3.03
CA LEU A 21 -6.14 26.63 3.34
C LEU A 21 -6.27 25.67 2.16
N LEU A 22 -7.33 25.77 1.35
CA LEU A 22 -7.55 24.90 0.19
C LEU A 22 -6.73 25.32 -1.05
N SER A 23 -6.49 26.62 -1.25
CA SER A 23 -5.69 27.14 -2.39
C SER A 23 -4.19 27.26 -2.11
N GLY A 24 -3.78 27.12 -0.84
CA GLY A 24 -2.38 27.19 -0.41
C GLY A 24 -1.56 25.94 -0.72
N CYS A 25 -2.18 24.76 -0.84
CA CYS A 25 -1.46 23.49 -1.02
C CYS A 25 -0.61 23.47 -2.29
N GLU A 26 -1.12 23.97 -3.42
CA GLU A 26 -0.36 24.00 -4.68
C GLU A 26 0.82 24.98 -4.61
N LYS A 27 0.62 26.17 -4.04
CA LYS A 27 1.69 27.15 -3.80
C LYS A 27 2.73 26.64 -2.79
N PHE A 28 2.29 25.86 -1.80
CA PHE A 28 3.15 25.26 -0.81
C PHE A 28 4.03 24.16 -1.42
N VAL A 29 3.45 23.25 -2.22
CA VAL A 29 4.21 22.21 -2.93
C VAL A 29 5.09 22.79 -4.05
N ALA A 30 4.74 23.95 -4.60
CA ALA A 30 5.56 24.68 -5.57
C ALA A 30 6.77 25.41 -4.92
N ASN A 31 6.72 25.68 -3.61
CA ASN A 31 7.85 26.26 -2.87
C ASN A 31 8.90 25.17 -2.58
N PRO A 32 10.22 25.42 -2.77
CA PRO A 32 11.27 24.44 -2.49
C PRO A 32 11.20 23.82 -1.09
N LEU A 33 10.96 24.61 -0.04
CA LEU A 33 10.86 24.15 1.34
C LEU A 33 9.58 23.33 1.59
N GLY A 34 8.45 23.77 1.03
CA GLY A 34 7.19 23.04 1.17
C GLY A 34 7.21 21.71 0.41
N ARG A 35 7.84 21.68 -0.76
CA ARG A 35 8.14 20.47 -1.51
C ARG A 35 9.01 19.52 -0.70
N GLU A 36 10.14 20.00 -0.18
CA GLU A 36 11.05 19.19 0.65
C GLU A 36 10.32 18.60 1.87
N LEU A 37 9.48 19.38 2.55
CA LEU A 37 8.71 18.90 3.68
C LEU A 37 7.73 17.79 3.30
N VAL A 38 6.98 17.93 2.20
CA VAL A 38 6.05 16.89 1.75
C VAL A 38 6.78 15.60 1.40
N PHE A 39 7.90 15.69 0.67
CA PHE A 39 8.69 14.50 0.32
C PHE A 39 9.46 13.90 1.51
N SER A 40 9.72 14.69 2.57
CA SER A 40 10.31 14.16 3.81
C SER A 40 9.40 13.13 4.50
N GLY A 41 8.09 13.17 4.24
CA GLY A 41 7.11 12.24 4.78
C GLY A 41 7.45 10.77 4.50
N GLU A 42 7.94 10.46 3.30
CA GLU A 42 8.38 9.10 2.92
C GLU A 42 9.54 8.64 3.80
N THR A 43 10.56 9.50 3.96
CA THR A 43 11.74 9.18 4.77
C THR A 43 11.38 9.05 6.25
N LEU A 44 10.53 9.94 6.76
CA LEU A 44 10.05 9.89 8.14
C LEU A 44 9.23 8.62 8.37
N ASN A 45 8.31 8.28 7.47
CA ASN A 45 7.51 7.06 7.55
C ASN A 45 8.40 5.81 7.55
N TYR A 46 9.33 5.72 6.60
CA TYR A 46 10.28 4.60 6.52
C TYR A 46 11.10 4.43 7.79
N ARG A 47 11.61 5.53 8.37
CA ARG A 47 12.40 5.51 9.60
C ARG A 47 11.54 5.15 10.82
N LEU A 48 10.36 5.75 10.96
CA LEU A 48 9.44 5.47 12.06
C LEU A 48 8.95 4.02 12.04
N ALA A 49 8.56 3.51 10.87
CA ALA A 49 8.16 2.13 10.70
C ALA A 49 9.26 1.20 11.22
N ARG A 50 10.52 1.39 10.78
CA ARG A 50 11.65 0.56 11.23
C ARG A 50 12.06 0.74 12.69
N ALA A 51 11.79 1.90 13.28
CA ALA A 51 12.09 2.16 14.69
C ALA A 51 11.05 1.53 15.62
N LEU A 52 9.79 1.46 15.17
CA LEU A 52 8.66 1.01 15.98
C LEU A 52 8.29 -0.46 15.74
N THR A 53 8.56 -1.02 14.56
CA THR A 53 8.28 -2.43 14.29
C THR A 53 9.52 -3.30 14.49
N ASN A 54 9.32 -4.48 15.08
CA ASN A 54 10.35 -5.51 15.08
C ASN A 54 10.71 -5.85 13.63
N ARG A 55 12.01 -6.01 13.32
CA ARG A 55 12.49 -6.41 11.99
C ARG A 55 11.90 -7.74 11.52
N ASP A 56 11.56 -8.61 12.47
CA ASP A 56 10.94 -9.90 12.22
C ASP A 56 9.45 -9.91 12.60
N ALA A 57 8.81 -8.74 12.70
CA ALA A 57 7.38 -8.65 12.93
C ALA A 57 6.61 -9.29 11.77
N LEU A 58 5.91 -10.37 12.06
CA LEU A 58 5.04 -11.04 11.11
C LEU A 58 3.69 -10.34 11.00
N ALA A 59 2.98 -10.63 9.92
CA ALA A 59 1.59 -10.23 9.81
C ALA A 59 0.77 -10.83 10.97
N LYS A 60 -0.28 -10.11 11.39
CA LYS A 60 -1.22 -10.64 12.37
C LYS A 60 -1.89 -11.89 11.79
N GLU A 61 -1.77 -13.00 12.50
CA GLU A 61 -2.45 -14.24 12.17
C GLU A 61 -3.92 -14.16 12.64
N TYR A 62 -4.82 -14.73 11.85
CA TYR A 62 -6.25 -14.75 12.14
C TYR A 62 -6.75 -16.19 12.19
N ARG A 63 -7.64 -16.48 13.14
CA ARG A 63 -8.27 -17.81 13.25
C ARG A 63 -9.20 -18.04 12.04
N PRO A 64 -9.47 -19.31 11.67
CA PRO A 64 -10.34 -19.63 10.54
C PRO A 64 -11.74 -18.99 10.60
N ASP A 65 -12.31 -18.80 11.79
CA ASP A 65 -13.60 -18.13 12.02
C ASP A 65 -13.53 -16.60 11.91
N GLN A 66 -12.34 -16.02 11.83
CA GLN A 66 -12.10 -14.60 11.56
C GLN A 66 -11.88 -14.33 10.08
N MET A 67 -11.90 -15.36 9.22
CA MET A 67 -11.77 -15.21 7.78
C MET A 67 -12.96 -14.42 7.23
N SER A 68 -12.68 -13.39 6.43
CA SER A 68 -13.74 -12.65 5.75
C SER A 68 -14.54 -13.61 4.85
N PRO A 69 -15.88 -13.58 4.88
CA PRO A 69 -16.70 -14.38 3.96
C PRO A 69 -16.56 -13.91 2.51
N ILE A 70 -15.99 -12.71 2.29
CA ILE A 70 -15.80 -12.11 0.98
C ILE A 70 -14.30 -11.83 0.80
N PHE A 71 -13.65 -12.56 -0.11
CA PHE A 71 -12.30 -12.26 -0.54
C PHE A 71 -12.35 -11.29 -1.72
N ARG A 72 -11.96 -10.03 -1.48
CA ARG A 72 -11.92 -9.01 -2.54
C ARG A 72 -10.69 -9.24 -3.42
N VAL A 73 -10.91 -9.35 -4.72
CA VAL A 73 -9.81 -9.46 -5.69
C VAL A 73 -9.30 -8.06 -6.00
N ASN A 74 -7.99 -7.85 -5.85
CA ASN A 74 -7.33 -6.66 -6.40
C ASN A 74 -7.06 -6.89 -7.89
N GLY A 75 -7.68 -6.09 -8.75
CA GLY A 75 -7.50 -6.18 -10.20
C GLY A 75 -8.30 -7.32 -10.84
N THR A 76 -7.63 -8.20 -11.58
CA THR A 76 -8.27 -9.18 -12.48
C THR A 76 -8.27 -10.59 -11.89
N ARG A 77 -9.47 -11.13 -11.61
CA ARG A 77 -9.63 -12.51 -11.08
C ARG A 77 -9.35 -13.59 -12.11
N ASN A 78 -9.85 -13.42 -13.33
CA ASN A 78 -9.59 -14.31 -14.45
C ASN A 78 -9.30 -13.43 -15.67
N PRO A 79 -8.06 -13.42 -16.19
CA PRO A 79 -7.71 -12.60 -17.33
C PRO A 79 -8.28 -13.13 -18.65
N ASN A 80 -8.80 -14.37 -18.67
CA ASN A 80 -9.37 -15.04 -19.84
C ASN A 80 -8.45 -14.98 -21.08
N THR A 81 -7.14 -15.15 -20.87
CA THR A 81 -6.15 -15.20 -21.94
C THR A 81 -5.88 -16.65 -22.34
N PRO A 82 -5.49 -16.93 -23.59
CA PRO A 82 -5.14 -18.29 -24.02
C PRO A 82 -4.10 -18.95 -23.12
N THR A 83 -3.06 -18.20 -22.73
CA THR A 83 -2.02 -18.69 -21.83
C THR A 83 -2.56 -19.06 -20.45
N TYR A 84 -3.42 -18.22 -19.85
CA TYR A 84 -4.03 -18.52 -18.55
C TYR A 84 -4.96 -19.73 -18.64
N ASN A 85 -5.78 -19.79 -19.69
CA ASN A 85 -6.71 -20.89 -19.91
C ASN A 85 -5.97 -22.22 -20.11
N ALA A 86 -4.83 -22.22 -20.82
CA ALA A 86 -3.96 -23.39 -20.95
C ALA A 86 -3.41 -23.84 -19.59
N MET A 87 -2.88 -22.90 -18.78
CA MET A 87 -2.38 -23.22 -17.42
C MET A 87 -3.49 -23.80 -16.53
N VAL A 88 -4.71 -23.25 -16.58
CA VAL A 88 -5.85 -23.79 -15.82
C VAL A 88 -6.19 -25.21 -16.29
N ALA A 89 -6.21 -25.48 -17.60
CA ALA A 89 -6.54 -26.79 -18.16
C ALA A 89 -5.58 -27.89 -17.68
N GLU A 90 -4.30 -27.57 -17.51
CA GLU A 90 -3.28 -28.50 -17.00
C GLU A 90 -3.08 -28.43 -15.47
N LYS A 91 -3.95 -27.73 -14.73
CA LYS A 91 -3.84 -27.52 -13.28
C LYS A 91 -2.50 -26.91 -12.85
N PHE A 92 -1.98 -25.99 -13.66
CA PHE A 92 -0.70 -25.31 -13.46
C PHE A 92 0.50 -26.26 -13.36
N ALA A 93 0.42 -27.45 -13.96
CA ALA A 93 1.49 -28.44 -13.91
C ALA A 93 2.82 -27.92 -14.48
N ASN A 94 2.77 -27.12 -15.55
CA ASN A 94 3.97 -26.54 -16.17
C ASN A 94 4.22 -25.09 -15.75
N TRP A 95 3.47 -24.56 -14.78
CA TRP A 95 3.72 -23.23 -14.25
C TRP A 95 5.05 -23.18 -13.49
N ARG A 96 5.76 -22.07 -13.64
CA ARG A 96 7.03 -21.84 -12.96
C ARG A 96 7.13 -20.42 -12.40
N LEU A 97 7.71 -20.31 -11.21
CA LEU A 97 8.04 -19.06 -10.55
C LEU A 97 9.41 -18.58 -11.03
N LYS A 98 9.43 -17.43 -11.71
CA LYS A 98 10.67 -16.75 -12.09
C LYS A 98 11.12 -15.82 -10.97
N VAL A 99 12.33 -16.03 -10.46
CA VAL A 99 12.99 -15.15 -9.49
C VAL A 99 14.11 -14.40 -10.20
N GLY A 100 14.04 -13.07 -10.23
CA GLY A 100 15.00 -12.20 -10.90
C GLY A 100 15.20 -10.87 -10.16
N GLY A 101 15.79 -9.88 -10.84
CA GLY A 101 16.13 -8.58 -10.24
C GLY A 101 17.56 -8.56 -9.69
N LEU A 102 17.75 -7.91 -8.54
CA LEU A 102 19.06 -7.81 -7.85
C LEU A 102 19.38 -9.09 -7.07
N VAL A 103 19.53 -10.21 -7.79
CA VAL A 103 19.88 -11.51 -7.24
C VAL A 103 21.15 -12.04 -7.91
N ASN A 104 22.03 -12.69 -7.15
CA ASN A 104 23.26 -13.25 -7.70
C ASN A 104 23.00 -14.36 -8.72
N ARG A 105 21.94 -15.16 -8.52
CA ARG A 105 21.55 -16.26 -9.39
C ARG A 105 20.04 -16.22 -9.62
N PRO A 106 19.57 -15.81 -10.80
CA PRO A 106 18.17 -15.95 -11.18
C PRO A 106 17.71 -17.41 -11.13
N LEU A 107 16.45 -17.62 -10.75
CA LEU A 107 15.85 -18.95 -10.64
C LEU A 107 14.58 -19.05 -11.47
N ASP A 108 14.28 -20.28 -11.88
CA ASP A 108 13.04 -20.66 -12.54
C ASP A 108 12.53 -21.94 -11.86
N ILE A 109 11.61 -21.81 -10.92
CA ILE A 109 11.23 -22.85 -9.95
C ILE A 109 9.89 -23.46 -10.36
N SER A 110 9.83 -24.78 -10.54
CA SER A 110 8.57 -25.46 -10.88
C SER A 110 7.60 -25.51 -9.70
N HIS A 111 6.30 -25.67 -10.00
CA HIS A 111 5.29 -25.87 -8.96
C HIS A 111 5.62 -27.04 -8.01
N GLN A 112 6.10 -28.16 -8.54
CA GLN A 112 6.52 -29.32 -7.72
C GLN A 112 7.71 -29.00 -6.80
N GLN A 113 8.67 -28.22 -7.28
CA GLN A 113 9.81 -27.81 -6.45
C GLN A 113 9.36 -26.91 -5.29
N LEU A 114 8.39 -26.02 -5.51
CA LEU A 114 7.84 -25.18 -4.45
C LEU A 114 7.11 -26.01 -3.37
N LEU A 115 6.31 -26.99 -3.78
CA LEU A 115 5.59 -27.86 -2.85
C LEU A 115 6.53 -28.74 -1.99
N ALA A 116 7.75 -29.00 -2.46
CA ALA A 116 8.75 -29.75 -1.73
C ALA A 116 9.55 -28.91 -0.71
N MET A 117 9.37 -27.58 -0.69
CA MET A 117 10.05 -26.69 0.26
C MET A 117 9.40 -26.74 1.65
N PRO A 118 10.13 -26.42 2.73
CA PRO A 118 9.54 -26.28 4.06
C PRO A 118 8.38 -25.29 4.07
N ALA A 119 7.20 -25.75 4.52
CA ALA A 119 6.00 -24.93 4.60
C ALA A 119 5.91 -24.22 5.97
N ARG A 120 5.38 -23.00 5.96
CA ARG A 120 5.02 -22.23 7.15
C ARG A 120 3.62 -21.68 6.98
N THR A 121 2.80 -21.73 8.03
CA THR A 121 1.50 -21.05 8.10
C THR A 121 1.65 -19.73 8.87
N GLN A 122 0.95 -18.69 8.41
CA GLN A 122 0.82 -17.36 9.03
C GLN A 122 -0.61 -16.86 8.82
#